data_AF-A0A4R6VE54-F1
#
_entry.id   AF-A0A4R6VE54-F1
#
_cell.length_a   1.000
_cell.length_b   1.000
_cell.length_c   1.000
_cell.angle_alpha   90.00
_cell.angle_beta   90.00
_cell.angle_gamma   90.00
#
_symmetry.space_group_name_H-M   'P 1'
#
loop_
_entity.id
_entity.type
_entity.pdbx_description
1 polymer ?
#
loop_
_entity_poly.entity_id
_entity_poly.type
_entity_poly.pdbx_seq_one_letter_code
_entity_poly.pdbx_strand_id
1 'polypeptide(L)'
;MTAISGPAAASAFDPFGAEHRDDPYPAYAVLRDEAPCAHLDRYGVWLISRYDDVAAVLRDWETFSSATGAGLEPVATPEEGGVILSTDPPDHTRVRRAVARDFTPKAIGALEPRVRELVGRALEVALAEGQVDWIDQVAQPVPTTVMAELMGYPDRHRQEYCR
;
A
#
# COMPACT_ATOMS: atom_id res chain seq x y z
N MET A 1 34.19 -7.69 -5.67
CA MET A 1 32.73 -7.78 -5.45
C MET A 1 32.33 -9.22 -5.69
N THR A 2 32.24 -10.01 -4.61
CA THR A 2 31.79 -11.40 -4.70
C THR A 2 30.28 -11.38 -4.83
N ALA A 3 29.74 -11.83 -5.97
CA ALA A 3 28.32 -11.99 -6.16
C ALA A 3 27.81 -13.02 -5.12
N ILE A 4 26.99 -12.56 -4.18
CA ILE A 4 26.23 -13.45 -3.30
C ILE A 4 25.12 -14.02 -4.17
N SER A 5 25.40 -15.14 -4.83
CA SER A 5 24.38 -15.88 -5.56
C SER A 5 23.43 -16.49 -4.53
N GLY A 6 22.22 -15.94 -4.44
CA GLY A 6 21.15 -16.52 -3.63
C GLY A 6 20.76 -17.91 -4.15
N PRO A 7 20.06 -18.73 -3.35
CA PRO A 7 19.62 -20.05 -3.79
C PRO A 7 18.77 -19.96 -5.06
N ALA A 8 19.00 -20.87 -6.02
CA ALA A 8 18.39 -20.87 -7.37
C ALA A 8 16.85 -20.84 -7.38
N ALA A 9 16.20 -21.27 -6.29
CA ALA A 9 14.74 -21.17 -6.13
C ALA A 9 14.26 -19.72 -6.01
N ALA A 10 15.08 -18.82 -5.45
CA ALA A 10 14.74 -17.42 -5.25
C ALA A 10 14.90 -16.58 -6.53
N SER A 11 15.87 -16.91 -7.37
CA SER A 11 16.07 -16.25 -8.66
C SER A 11 14.95 -16.54 -9.67
N ALA A 12 14.19 -17.62 -9.46
CA ALA A 12 13.06 -18.01 -10.31
C ALA A 12 11.71 -17.47 -9.82
N PHE A 13 11.64 -16.91 -8.61
CA PHE A 13 10.41 -16.34 -8.07
C PHE A 13 10.08 -15.01 -8.77
N ASP A 14 8.92 -14.94 -9.40
CA ASP A 14 8.38 -13.70 -9.98
C ASP A 14 7.26 -13.14 -9.08
N PRO A 15 7.51 -12.12 -8.23
CA PRO A 15 6.48 -11.52 -7.38
C PRO A 15 5.30 -10.90 -8.15
N PHE A 16 5.45 -10.66 -9.45
CA PHE A 16 4.42 -10.08 -10.32
C PHE A 16 3.83 -11.12 -11.29
N GLY A 17 4.27 -12.37 -11.19
CA GLY A 17 3.80 -13.49 -11.98
C GLY A 17 2.32 -13.79 -11.75
N ALA A 18 1.62 -14.21 -12.80
CA ALA A 18 0.21 -14.57 -12.70
C ALA A 18 -0.01 -15.78 -11.77
N GLU A 19 0.98 -16.65 -11.68
CA GLU A 19 1.02 -17.86 -10.84
C GLU A 19 0.91 -17.58 -9.33
N HIS A 20 1.23 -16.36 -8.89
CA HIS A 20 1.18 -15.97 -7.48
C HIS A 20 0.07 -14.98 -7.16
N ARG A 21 -0.71 -14.55 -8.17
CA ARG A 21 -1.75 -13.52 -7.98
C ARG A 21 -2.88 -14.01 -7.08
N ASP A 22 -3.34 -15.24 -7.30
CA ASP A 22 -4.50 -15.79 -6.58
C ASP A 22 -4.10 -16.42 -5.25
N ASP A 23 -2.91 -17.01 -5.16
CA ASP A 23 -2.37 -17.60 -3.93
C ASP A 23 -0.83 -17.41 -3.82
N PRO A 24 -0.38 -16.29 -3.23
CA PRO A 24 1.06 -16.04 -3.04
C PRO A 24 1.64 -16.74 -1.80
N TYR A 25 0.80 -17.27 -0.90
CA TYR A 25 1.24 -17.69 0.43
C TYR A 25 2.21 -18.89 0.42
N PRO A 26 2.04 -19.92 -0.44
CA PRO A 26 3.01 -21.01 -0.56
C PRO A 26 4.39 -20.51 -0.98
N ALA A 27 4.45 -19.57 -1.94
CA ALA A 27 5.71 -18.98 -2.38
C ALA A 27 6.36 -18.16 -1.27
N TYR A 28 5.58 -17.36 -0.54
CA TYR A 28 6.12 -16.61 0.60
C TYR A 28 6.65 -17.52 1.72
N ALA A 29 6.07 -18.71 1.93
CA ALA A 29 6.58 -19.68 2.90
C ALA A 29 7.99 -20.15 2.52
N VAL A 30 8.16 -20.59 1.26
CA VAL A 30 9.48 -20.99 0.72
C VAL A 30 10.49 -19.85 0.82
N LEU A 31 10.09 -18.62 0.44
CA LEU A 31 10.99 -17.46 0.53
C LEU A 31 11.42 -17.18 1.97
N ARG A 32 10.54 -17.29 2.96
CA ARG A 32 10.92 -17.05 4.37
C ARG A 32 11.85 -18.13 4.91
N ASP A 33 11.67 -19.38 4.50
CA ASP A 33 12.42 -20.50 5.05
C ASP A 33 13.77 -20.68 4.34
N GLU A 34 13.78 -20.57 3.01
CA GLU A 34 14.92 -20.95 2.18
C GLU A 34 15.66 -19.76 1.57
N ALA A 35 14.99 -18.61 1.36
CA ALA A 35 15.55 -17.46 0.66
C ALA A 35 15.13 -16.10 1.25
N PRO A 36 15.42 -15.84 2.55
CA PRO A 36 14.87 -14.69 3.27
C PRO A 36 15.36 -13.33 2.75
N CYS A 37 16.53 -13.33 2.13
CA CYS A 37 17.12 -12.23 1.39
C CYS A 37 17.67 -12.78 0.08
N ALA A 38 17.14 -12.32 -1.05
CA ALA A 38 17.50 -12.83 -2.37
C ALA A 38 17.56 -11.71 -3.40
N HIS A 39 18.46 -11.83 -4.38
CA HIS A 39 18.50 -10.93 -5.51
C HIS A 39 17.60 -11.46 -6.64
N LEU A 40 16.68 -10.63 -7.11
CA LEU A 40 15.81 -10.93 -8.24
C LEU A 40 16.45 -10.37 -9.51
N ASP A 41 17.26 -11.19 -10.20
CA ASP A 41 18.05 -10.76 -11.37
C ASP A 41 17.20 -10.12 -12.47
N ARG A 42 15.97 -10.60 -12.69
CA ARG A 42 15.03 -10.05 -13.67
C ARG A 42 14.71 -8.57 -13.44
N TYR A 43 14.67 -8.15 -12.18
CA TYR A 43 14.28 -6.80 -11.76
C TYR A 43 15.47 -5.98 -11.28
N GLY A 44 16.61 -6.61 -11.00
CA GLY A 44 17.79 -5.94 -10.44
C GLY A 44 17.56 -5.42 -9.02
N VAL A 45 16.69 -6.09 -8.24
CA VAL A 45 16.32 -5.67 -6.88
C VAL A 45 16.58 -6.78 -5.87
N TRP A 46 16.72 -6.39 -4.60
CA TRP A 46 16.73 -7.32 -3.48
C TRP A 46 15.31 -7.53 -2.96
N LEU A 47 14.97 -8.78 -2.70
CA LEU A 47 13.75 -9.22 -2.03
C LEU A 47 14.07 -9.59 -0.59
N ILE A 48 13.26 -9.08 0.34
CA ILE A 48 13.31 -9.39 1.77
C ILE A 48 11.95 -9.93 2.19
N SER A 49 11.90 -11.12 2.80
CA SER A 49 10.63 -11.83 3.06
C SER A 49 10.30 -12.09 4.53
N ARG A 50 11.29 -11.99 5.44
CA ARG A 50 11.07 -12.17 6.87
C ARG A 50 10.65 -10.87 7.54
N TYR A 51 9.72 -11.00 8.50
CA TYR A 51 9.17 -9.86 9.23
C TYR A 51 10.26 -8.99 9.88
N ASP A 52 11.19 -9.60 10.61
CA ASP A 52 12.22 -8.85 11.34
C ASP A 52 13.13 -8.07 10.39
N ASP A 53 13.49 -8.66 9.25
CA ASP A 53 14.32 -8.03 8.23
C ASP A 53 13.58 -6.87 7.54
N VAL A 54 12.32 -7.07 7.15
CA VAL A 54 11.47 -6.01 6.58
C VAL A 54 11.30 -4.86 7.58
N ALA A 55 11.04 -5.18 8.85
CA ALA A 55 10.85 -4.18 9.90
C ALA A 55 12.15 -3.43 10.23
N ALA A 56 13.31 -4.06 10.09
CA ALA A 56 14.61 -3.39 10.23
C ALA A 56 14.85 -2.42 9.06
N VAL A 57 14.65 -2.87 7.82
CA VAL A 57 14.77 -2.05 6.60
C VAL A 57 13.87 -0.82 6.67
N LEU A 58 12.59 -1.00 7.00
CA LEU A 58 11.62 0.10 7.08
C LEU A 58 11.90 1.13 8.19
N ARG A 59 12.79 0.83 9.15
CA ARG A 59 13.16 1.75 10.24
C ARG A 59 14.47 2.50 9.96
N ASP A 60 15.31 1.97 9.09
CA ASP A 60 16.62 2.54 8.76
C ASP A 60 16.58 3.29 7.42
N TRP A 61 15.96 4.47 7.44
CA TRP A 61 15.87 5.33 6.25
C TRP A 61 17.22 5.90 5.79
N GLU A 62 18.22 5.95 6.69
CA GLU A 62 19.57 6.44 6.35
C GLU A 62 20.27 5.47 5.39
N THR A 63 20.10 4.17 5.61
CA THR A 63 20.61 3.12 4.71
C THR A 63 19.63 2.84 3.56
N PHE A 64 18.33 2.76 3.85
CA PHE A 64 17.27 2.40 2.91
C PHE A 64 16.39 3.61 2.60
N SER A 65 16.97 4.55 1.84
CA SER A 65 16.35 5.80 1.41
C SER A 65 15.10 5.57 0.56
N SER A 66 14.06 6.38 0.79
CA SER A 66 12.87 6.44 -0.08
C SER A 66 12.94 7.57 -1.11
N ALA A 67 14.01 8.39 -1.12
CA ALA A 67 14.12 9.57 -1.96
C ALA A 67 14.12 9.28 -3.48
N THR A 68 14.44 8.05 -3.87
CA THR A 68 14.36 7.57 -5.27
C THR A 68 13.04 6.87 -5.57
N GLY A 69 12.05 6.92 -4.69
CA GLY A 69 10.75 6.25 -4.83
C GLY A 69 10.72 4.84 -4.23
N ALA A 70 9.50 4.36 -3.97
CA ALA A 70 9.23 3.06 -3.36
C ALA A 70 8.84 1.96 -4.38
N GLY A 71 8.83 2.30 -5.67
CA GLY A 71 8.55 1.37 -6.76
C GLY A 71 9.81 0.63 -7.24
N LEU A 72 9.64 -0.29 -8.20
CA LEU A 72 10.78 -0.92 -8.89
C LEU A 72 11.57 0.08 -9.73
N GLU A 73 10.85 1.01 -10.35
CA GLU A 73 11.46 2.08 -11.14
C GLU A 73 11.72 3.29 -10.24
N PRO A 74 12.94 3.85 -10.31
CA PRO A 74 13.24 5.05 -9.55
C PRO A 74 12.43 6.23 -10.10
N VAL A 75 11.94 7.09 -9.21
CA VAL A 75 11.29 8.35 -9.59
C VAL A 75 12.35 9.43 -9.81
N ALA A 76 12.16 10.26 -10.83
CA ALA A 76 13.08 11.34 -11.15
C ALA A 76 12.82 12.57 -10.26
N THR A 77 11.55 12.78 -9.85
CA THR A 77 11.19 13.83 -8.91
C THR A 77 10.23 13.34 -7.81
N PRO A 78 10.20 14.01 -6.64
CA PRO A 78 9.26 13.65 -5.58
C PRO A 78 7.78 13.78 -5.96
N GLU A 79 7.45 14.65 -6.92
CA GLU A 79 6.08 14.81 -7.41
C GLU A 79 5.59 13.56 -8.15
N GLU A 80 6.49 12.86 -8.85
CA GLU A 80 6.18 11.62 -9.58
C GLU A 80 5.90 10.44 -8.63
N GLY A 81 6.61 10.39 -7.49
CA GLY A 81 6.47 9.34 -6.47
C GLY A 81 5.48 9.65 -5.35
N GLY A 82 4.91 10.85 -5.35
CA GLY A 82 4.17 11.39 -4.22
C GLY A 82 5.11 11.90 -3.13
N VAL A 83 5.10 13.22 -2.92
CA VAL A 83 6.11 13.95 -2.12
C VAL A 83 6.36 13.33 -0.73
N ILE A 84 5.34 12.81 -0.05
CA ILE A 84 5.51 12.16 1.26
C ILE A 84 6.11 10.75 1.19
N LEU A 85 5.89 10.02 0.11
CA LEU A 85 6.35 8.64 -0.09
C LEU A 85 7.75 8.57 -0.70
N SER A 86 8.16 9.61 -1.43
CA SER A 86 9.44 9.64 -2.16
C SER A 86 10.40 10.71 -1.65
N THR A 87 10.40 10.98 -0.34
CA THR A 87 11.38 11.87 0.32
C THR A 87 11.85 11.27 1.63
N ASP A 88 13.04 11.67 2.06
CA ASP A 88 13.59 11.37 3.38
C ASP A 88 13.57 12.63 4.27
N PRO A 89 13.83 12.50 5.59
CA PRO A 89 14.12 13.66 6.43
C PRO A 89 15.23 14.56 5.85
N PRO A 90 15.13 15.89 5.98
CA PRO A 90 14.13 16.63 6.76
C PRO A 90 12.81 16.93 6.01
N ASP A 91 12.76 16.76 4.69
CA ASP A 91 11.59 17.13 3.88
C ASP A 91 10.37 16.24 4.16
N HIS A 92 10.57 14.92 4.27
CA HIS A 92 9.52 14.00 4.72
C HIS A 92 8.94 14.44 6.07
N THR A 93 9.79 14.82 7.02
CA THR A 93 9.35 15.27 8.36
C THR A 93 8.48 16.52 8.27
N ARG A 94 8.84 17.47 7.40
CA ARG A 94 8.08 18.71 7.18
C ARG A 94 6.70 18.42 6.58
N VAL A 95 6.64 17.60 5.53
CA VAL A 95 5.39 17.26 4.83
C VAL A 95 4.49 16.40 5.71
N ARG A 96 5.03 15.37 6.36
CA ARG A 96 4.30 14.52 7.31
C ARG A 96 3.69 15.33 8.45
N ARG A 97 4.41 16.30 9.00
CA ARG A 97 3.89 17.18 10.06
C ARG A 97 2.70 18.02 9.58
N ALA A 98 2.70 18.46 8.33
CA ALA A 98 1.62 19.26 7.78
C ALA A 98 0.30 18.49 7.70
N VAL A 99 0.34 17.20 7.34
CA VAL A 99 -0.87 16.36 7.19
C VAL A 99 -1.26 15.59 8.46
N ALA A 100 -0.35 15.38 9.41
CA ALA A 100 -0.57 14.51 10.57
C ALA A 100 -1.78 14.91 11.44
N ARG A 101 -2.18 16.18 11.45
CA ARG A 101 -3.33 16.67 12.23
C ARG A 101 -4.64 16.00 11.80
N ASP A 102 -4.79 15.72 10.51
CA ASP A 102 -6.02 15.14 9.94
C ASP A 102 -6.12 13.64 10.20
N PHE A 103 -5.00 13.00 10.58
CA PHE A 103 -4.89 11.56 10.85
C PHE A 103 -4.70 11.23 12.34
N THR A 104 -5.05 12.15 13.25
CA THR A 104 -5.02 11.85 14.70
C THR A 104 -6.11 10.84 15.09
N PRO A 105 -5.95 10.06 16.18
CA PRO A 105 -6.98 9.13 16.64
C PRO A 105 -8.36 9.80 16.83
N LYS A 106 -8.37 11.05 17.29
CA LYS A 106 -9.60 11.84 17.43
C LYS A 106 -10.21 12.20 16.07
N ALA A 107 -9.41 12.65 15.10
CA ALA A 107 -9.89 13.00 13.77
C ALA A 107 -10.44 11.76 13.03
N ILE A 108 -9.70 10.65 13.08
CA ILE A 108 -10.15 9.37 12.49
C ILE A 108 -11.39 8.84 13.20
N GLY A 109 -11.44 8.90 14.54
CA GLY A 109 -12.62 8.47 15.31
C GLY A 109 -13.88 9.26 14.97
N ALA A 110 -13.76 10.54 14.59
CA ALA A 110 -14.90 11.35 14.17
C ALA A 110 -15.52 10.89 12.83
N LEU A 111 -14.82 10.07 12.04
CA LEU A 111 -15.33 9.50 10.79
C LEU A 111 -16.22 8.28 11.02
N GLU A 112 -16.16 7.63 12.20
CA GLU A 112 -16.87 6.38 12.48
C GLU A 112 -18.40 6.45 12.23
N PRO A 113 -19.12 7.48 12.71
CA PRO A 113 -20.56 7.60 12.43
C PRO A 113 -20.87 7.67 10.93
N ARG A 114 -20.01 8.36 10.17
CA ARG A 114 -20.18 8.53 8.72
C ARG A 114 -19.89 7.25 7.95
N VAL A 115 -18.83 6.53 8.32
CA VAL A 115 -18.53 5.20 7.77
C VAL A 115 -19.69 4.24 8.04
N ARG A 116 -20.22 4.24 9.27
CA ARG A 116 -21.37 3.41 9.65
C ARG A 116 -22.61 3.73 8.84
N GLU A 117 -22.88 5.00 8.59
CA GLU A 117 -23.98 5.45 7.72
C GLU A 117 -23.81 4.98 6.28
N LEU A 118 -22.61 5.11 5.70
CA LEU A 118 -22.32 4.68 4.33
C LEU A 118 -22.51 3.17 4.15
N VAL A 119 -21.94 2.37 5.06
CA VAL A 119 -22.09 0.92 5.08
C VAL A 119 -23.55 0.53 5.33
N GLY A 120 -24.23 1.20 6.27
CA GLY A 120 -25.64 0.94 6.57
C GLY A 120 -26.54 1.09 5.35
N ARG A 121 -26.38 2.18 4.58
CA ARG A 121 -27.12 2.39 3.33
C ARG A 121 -26.85 1.31 2.28
N ALA A 122 -25.58 0.92 2.12
CA ALA A 122 -25.23 -0.14 1.17
C ALA A 122 -25.92 -1.46 1.55
N LEU A 123 -25.94 -1.79 2.84
CA LEU A 123 -26.59 -3.00 3.34
C LEU A 123 -28.12 -2.93 3.29
N GLU A 124 -28.75 -1.77 3.47
CA GLU A 124 -30.20 -1.60 3.31
C GLU A 124 -30.66 -1.94 1.89
N VAL A 125 -29.92 -1.47 0.87
CA VAL A 125 -30.19 -1.80 -0.54
C VAL A 125 -30.02 -3.30 -0.77
N ALA A 126 -28.92 -3.87 -0.29
CA ALA A 126 -28.65 -5.30 -0.41
C ALA A 126 -29.72 -6.18 0.25
N LEU A 127 -30.22 -5.79 1.43
CA LEU A 127 -31.28 -6.51 2.13
C LEU A 127 -32.60 -6.48 1.36
N ALA A 128 -32.90 -5.37 0.67
CA ALA A 128 -34.08 -5.27 -0.18
C ALA A 128 -33.97 -6.15 -1.44
N GLU A 129 -32.76 -6.30 -2.00
CA GLU A 129 -32.49 -7.11 -3.19
C GLU A 129 -32.22 -8.59 -2.88
N GLY A 130 -31.93 -8.93 -1.62
CA GLY A 130 -31.57 -10.28 -1.17
C GLY A 130 -30.16 -10.71 -1.55
N GLN A 131 -29.34 -9.80 -2.08
CA GLN A 131 -27.95 -10.04 -2.50
C GLN A 131 -27.11 -8.77 -2.36
N VAL A 132 -25.78 -8.92 -2.26
CA VAL A 132 -24.83 -7.81 -2.18
C VAL A 132 -23.62 -8.12 -3.05
N ASP A 133 -23.19 -7.15 -3.86
CA ASP A 133 -21.84 -7.15 -4.40
C ASP A 133 -20.93 -6.36 -3.43
N TRP A 134 -20.09 -7.08 -2.70
CA TRP A 134 -19.24 -6.47 -1.68
C TRP A 134 -18.22 -5.48 -2.24
N ILE A 135 -17.78 -5.65 -3.49
CA ILE A 135 -16.80 -4.77 -4.10
C ILE A 135 -17.50 -3.48 -4.51
N ASP A 136 -18.48 -3.61 -5.41
CA ASP A 136 -19.13 -2.47 -6.06
C ASP A 136 -19.99 -1.66 -5.10
N GLN A 137 -20.60 -2.32 -4.11
CA GLN A 137 -21.57 -1.68 -3.21
C GLN A 137 -20.95 -1.25 -1.87
N VAL A 138 -19.81 -1.81 -1.46
CA VAL A 138 -19.22 -1.53 -0.13
C VAL A 138 -17.75 -1.16 -0.20
N ALA A 139 -16.88 -2.08 -0.63
CA ALA A 139 -15.43 -1.97 -0.47
C ALA A 139 -14.83 -0.84 -1.32
N GLN A 140 -15.37 -0.58 -2.51
CA GLN A 140 -14.95 0.53 -3.36
C GLN A 140 -15.60 1.87 -2.96
N PRO A 141 -16.94 1.99 -2.81
CA PRO A 141 -17.56 3.29 -2.60
C PRO A 141 -17.32 3.87 -1.20
N VAL A 142 -17.21 3.04 -0.14
CA VAL A 142 -17.09 3.55 1.24
C VAL A 142 -15.75 4.27 1.45
N PRO A 143 -14.57 3.67 1.21
CA PRO A 143 -13.29 4.36 1.39
C PRO A 143 -13.15 5.55 0.46
N THR A 144 -13.60 5.44 -0.80
CA THR A 144 -13.52 6.53 -1.78
C THR A 144 -14.32 7.74 -1.33
N THR A 145 -15.54 7.52 -0.83
CA THR A 145 -16.39 8.61 -0.31
C THR A 145 -15.77 9.26 0.92
N VAL A 146 -15.26 8.45 1.87
CA VAL A 146 -14.64 8.96 3.10
C VAL A 146 -13.38 9.77 2.79
N MET A 147 -12.53 9.29 1.88
CA MET A 147 -11.34 10.01 1.46
C MET A 147 -11.67 11.30 0.71
N ALA A 148 -12.69 11.29 -0.16
CA ALA A 148 -13.16 12.49 -0.83
C ALA A 148 -13.66 13.55 0.17
N GLU A 149 -14.39 13.13 1.21
CA GLU A 149 -14.83 13.99 2.31
C GLU A 149 -13.65 14.55 3.11
N LEU A 150 -12.67 13.71 3.45
CA LEU A 150 -11.46 14.13 4.15
C LEU A 150 -10.67 15.19 3.37
N MET A 151 -10.61 15.05 2.04
CA MET A 151 -9.95 16.01 1.14
C MET A 151 -10.82 17.24 0.82
N GLY A 152 -12.04 17.34 1.35
CA GLY A 152 -12.93 18.48 1.15
C GLY A 152 -13.59 18.54 -0.24
N TYR A 153 -13.64 17.42 -0.98
CA TYR A 153 -14.30 17.39 -2.28
C TYR A 153 -15.84 17.51 -2.14
N PRO A 154 -16.49 18.38 -2.95
CA PRO A 154 -17.94 18.48 -2.96
C PRO A 154 -18.61 17.19 -3.45
N ASP A 155 -19.81 16.89 -2.96
CA ASP A 155 -20.61 15.69 -3.31
C ASP A 155 -20.70 15.40 -4.82
N ARG A 156 -20.82 16.45 -5.64
CA ARG A 156 -21.04 16.36 -7.09
C ARG A 156 -19.86 15.82 -7.92
N HIS A 157 -18.65 15.73 -7.34
CA HIS A 157 -17.46 15.17 -8.02
C HIS A 157 -17.13 13.75 -7.59
N ARG A 158 -17.91 13.15 -6.66
CA ARG A 158 -17.57 11.85 -6.06
C ARG A 158 -17.76 10.66 -7.00
N GLN A 159 -18.65 10.79 -8.00
CA GLN A 159 -18.83 9.75 -9.02
C GLN A 159 -17.68 9.66 -10.04
N GLU A 160 -16.88 10.73 -10.22
CA GLU A 160 -15.74 10.73 -11.15
C GLU A 160 -14.53 9.97 -10.60
N TYR A 161 -14.40 9.81 -9.27
CA TYR A 161 -13.31 9.07 -8.62
C TYR A 161 -13.64 7.59 -8.33
N CYS A 162 -14.91 7.21 -8.40
CA CYS A 162 -15.37 5.83 -8.15
C CYS A 162 -15.42 4.96 -9.42
N ARG A 163 -14.80 5.38 -10.53
CA ARG A 163 -14.73 4.60 -11.78
C ARG A 163 -13.35 4.01 -12.02
#